data_AF-A0A133V2M6-F1
#
_entry.id   AF-A0A133V2M6-F1
#
_cell.length_a   1.000
_cell.length_b   1.000
_cell.length_c   1.000
_cell.angle_alpha   90.00
_cell.angle_beta   90.00
_cell.angle_gamma   90.00
#
_symmetry.space_group_name_H-M   'P 1'
#
loop_
_entity.id
_entity.type
_entity.pdbx_description
1 polymer ?
#
loop_
_entity_poly.entity_id
_entity_poly.type
_entity_poly.pdbx_seq_one_letter_code
_entity_poly.pdbx_strand_id
1 'polypeptide(L)'
;MADISLNLYENGRKLDPLEYSNGKTQTEVVEEVLEAFESHDLVFLKAVVGSGKSAIGIRTALEMGGGVISVPTKVLSDQYYDDYYAGDKYFKKPSGDRAKITVFKGRRNFTCPLWKRKHPGWDDWMLSCQNRSIPCRKPLEPDEGRFDALEECPWAAYARPTSRIPNRLPSAYRRRTFDAVDGDYAVVMKERGHAPRRCPYWDQYWEIAESDVLAMNSAKFKAETKIGRLPDAPLVVADEGDAFLDGLCPEVDLTGNRVERSVDLMRRNAEEEKKAKSRTKNRVRIKLEGGSDRLKEWVTERERRIEGLQDAADELEDSWEEFLEGEIDPITIAERVWALLGACGWETELRTQLNMVVHNRNHVSLREAENSDEGVTFYLPDPKPILRRLLNTVDAKILFMSSTKPSRSVLRDTFGIDPLVIEGEPEYPGTLVQMVTEEERKVNYDRWQNSRFRSYYQQTRDELLDSMERPAFVPCHGVKYLPQHIKNQDLTEESFIEEDGVTYSTKMDRGSDLDKMQSICLLKYPFPGLGDPLLQEMKDHLGEDRFWSYYRDRARRDFIQQIGRIMRSQDDEKEFWSPDLTCHRKLQKYWQGDIETVGVLP
;
A
#
# COMPACT_ATOMS: atom_id res chain seq x y z
N MET A 1 -24.59 22.86 14.59
CA MET A 1 -23.22 22.72 14.10
C MET A 1 -22.77 24.06 13.54
N ALA A 2 -21.47 24.39 13.60
CA ALA A 2 -20.96 25.57 12.93
C ALA A 2 -21.14 25.41 11.42
N ASP A 3 -21.35 26.50 10.69
CA ASP A 3 -21.45 26.52 9.22
C ASP A 3 -20.15 25.95 8.62
N ILE A 4 -20.19 24.69 8.15
CA ILE A 4 -19.00 24.03 7.61
C ILE A 4 -18.79 24.60 6.20
N SER A 5 -17.56 25.00 5.87
CA SER A 5 -17.22 25.40 4.51
C SER A 5 -16.07 24.55 4.01
N LEU A 6 -16.13 24.06 2.76
CA LEU A 6 -15.06 23.25 2.17
C LEU A 6 -13.68 23.92 2.28
N ASN A 7 -13.61 25.24 2.14
CA ASN A 7 -12.38 26.06 2.28
C ASN A 7 -11.17 25.51 1.50
N LEU A 8 -11.44 24.90 0.35
CA LEU A 8 -10.44 24.45 -0.60
C LEU A 8 -10.04 25.61 -1.52
N TYR A 9 -8.75 25.70 -1.80
CA TYR A 9 -8.17 26.69 -2.68
C TYR A 9 -7.26 26.01 -3.69
N GLU A 10 -7.13 26.61 -4.87
CA GLU A 10 -6.16 26.25 -5.89
C GLU A 10 -5.63 27.53 -6.53
N ASN A 11 -4.30 27.65 -6.71
CA ASN A 11 -3.68 28.84 -7.31
C ASN A 11 -4.09 30.16 -6.62
N GLY A 12 -4.33 30.11 -5.31
CA GLY A 12 -4.78 31.27 -4.52
C GLY A 12 -6.27 31.62 -4.63
N ARG A 13 -7.04 30.94 -5.49
CA ARG A 13 -8.49 31.13 -5.64
C ARG A 13 -9.25 30.12 -4.79
N LYS A 14 -10.33 30.56 -4.14
CA LYS A 14 -11.23 29.64 -3.43
C LYS A 14 -11.99 28.83 -4.48
N LEU A 15 -12.04 27.51 -4.31
CA LEU A 15 -12.86 26.63 -5.11
C LEU A 15 -14.24 26.51 -4.47
N ASP A 16 -15.28 26.61 -5.29
CA ASP A 16 -16.64 26.36 -4.84
C ASP A 16 -16.85 24.85 -4.66
N PRO A 17 -17.62 24.43 -3.64
CA PRO A 17 -17.99 23.02 -3.47
C PRO A 17 -18.70 22.51 -4.72
N LEU A 18 -18.38 21.28 -5.16
CA LEU A 18 -19.14 20.66 -6.24
C LEU A 18 -20.58 20.38 -5.79
N GLU A 19 -21.52 20.62 -6.69
CA GLU A 19 -22.91 20.19 -6.56
C GLU A 19 -23.09 18.86 -7.31
N TYR A 20 -23.74 17.91 -6.66
CA TYR A 20 -23.93 16.55 -7.14
C TYR A 20 -25.30 16.36 -7.77
N SER A 21 -25.44 15.31 -8.59
CA SER A 21 -26.70 14.97 -9.28
C SER A 21 -27.90 14.76 -8.32
N ASN A 22 -27.63 14.40 -7.06
CA ASN A 22 -28.66 14.26 -6.02
C ASN A 22 -29.05 15.59 -5.33
N GLY A 23 -28.54 16.72 -5.81
CA GLY A 23 -28.78 18.06 -5.27
C GLY A 23 -27.98 18.41 -4.02
N LYS A 24 -27.09 17.53 -3.56
CA LYS A 24 -26.19 17.79 -2.43
C LYS A 24 -24.91 18.46 -2.91
N THR A 25 -24.33 19.28 -2.05
CA THR A 25 -22.99 19.81 -2.21
C THR A 25 -21.94 18.95 -1.51
N GLN A 26 -20.68 19.05 -1.92
CA GLN A 26 -19.54 18.45 -1.19
C GLN A 26 -19.53 18.82 0.30
N THR A 27 -19.97 20.03 0.64
CA THR A 27 -20.01 20.53 2.02
C THR A 27 -21.07 19.80 2.83
N GLU A 28 -22.28 19.66 2.30
CA GLU A 28 -23.37 18.92 2.96
C GLU A 28 -22.99 17.44 3.13
N VAL A 29 -22.26 16.85 2.18
CA VAL A 29 -21.74 15.48 2.33
C VAL A 29 -20.71 15.37 3.45
N VAL A 30 -19.84 16.38 3.64
CA VAL A 30 -18.93 16.43 4.80
C VAL A 30 -19.74 16.51 6.10
N GLU A 31 -20.79 17.33 6.15
CA GLU A 31 -21.68 17.45 7.31
C GLU A 31 -22.34 16.11 7.65
N GLU A 32 -22.92 15.42 6.66
CA GLU A 32 -23.52 14.10 6.85
C GLU A 32 -22.50 13.07 7.37
N VAL A 33 -21.24 13.11 6.89
CA VAL A 33 -20.18 12.22 7.37
C VAL A 33 -19.85 12.50 8.84
N LEU A 34 -19.75 13.78 9.22
CA LEU A 34 -19.47 14.18 10.60
C LEU A 34 -20.62 13.82 11.54
N GLU A 35 -21.87 14.07 11.14
CA GLU A 35 -23.08 13.66 11.86
C GLU A 35 -23.13 12.14 12.05
N ALA A 36 -22.82 11.37 11.00
CA ALA A 36 -22.76 9.92 11.09
C ALA A 36 -21.74 9.43 12.13
N PHE A 37 -20.62 10.12 12.24
CA PHE A 37 -19.58 9.81 13.22
C PHE A 37 -19.97 10.13 14.67
N GLU A 38 -21.07 10.86 14.93
CA GLU A 38 -21.59 11.04 16.29
C GLU A 38 -22.12 9.73 16.88
N SER A 39 -22.65 8.82 16.05
CA SER A 39 -23.24 7.55 16.49
C SER A 39 -22.60 6.29 15.87
N HIS A 40 -21.64 6.45 14.97
CA HIS A 40 -20.94 5.34 14.32
C HIS A 40 -19.42 5.56 14.35
N ASP A 41 -18.67 4.47 14.35
CA ASP A 41 -17.20 4.51 14.19
C ASP A 41 -16.77 4.17 12.77
N LEU A 42 -17.64 3.55 11.99
CA LEU A 42 -17.37 3.14 10.62
C LEU A 42 -18.39 3.79 9.68
N VAL A 43 -17.90 4.60 8.75
CA VAL A 43 -18.69 5.24 7.70
C VAL A 43 -18.11 4.87 6.34
N PHE A 44 -18.99 4.67 5.36
CA PHE A 44 -18.63 4.40 3.98
C PHE A 44 -19.23 5.46 3.07
N LEU A 45 -18.40 6.33 2.52
CA LEU A 45 -18.77 7.27 1.47
C LEU A 45 -18.70 6.58 0.10
N LYS A 46 -19.85 6.44 -0.55
CA LYS A 46 -19.95 6.01 -1.95
C LYS A 46 -20.06 7.25 -2.84
N ALA A 47 -19.08 7.47 -3.72
CA ALA A 47 -19.14 8.55 -4.70
C ALA A 47 -18.29 8.22 -5.93
N VAL A 48 -18.79 8.50 -7.13
CA VAL A 48 -18.11 8.16 -8.40
C VAL A 48 -16.71 8.79 -8.53
N VAL A 49 -15.90 8.31 -9.48
CA VAL A 49 -14.57 8.87 -9.75
C VAL A 49 -14.70 10.32 -10.23
N GLY A 50 -13.81 11.21 -9.79
CA GLY A 50 -13.86 12.64 -10.17
C GLY A 50 -14.73 13.53 -9.26
N SER A 51 -15.57 12.96 -8.39
CA SER A 51 -16.45 13.72 -7.46
C SER A 51 -15.75 14.51 -6.34
N GLY A 52 -14.41 14.53 -6.32
CA GLY A 52 -13.62 15.19 -5.26
C GLY A 52 -13.63 14.46 -3.91
N LYS A 53 -13.78 13.13 -3.88
CA LYS A 53 -13.69 12.31 -2.66
C LYS A 53 -12.48 12.64 -1.78
N SER A 54 -11.30 12.83 -2.38
CA SER A 54 -10.09 13.19 -1.64
C SER A 54 -10.26 14.50 -0.87
N ALA A 55 -10.97 15.48 -1.45
CA ALA A 55 -11.27 16.74 -0.77
C ALA A 55 -12.23 16.54 0.40
N ILE A 56 -13.26 15.69 0.25
CA ILE A 56 -14.17 15.31 1.34
C ILE A 56 -13.39 14.64 2.48
N GLY A 57 -12.54 13.65 2.17
CA GLY A 57 -11.73 12.94 3.16
C GLY A 57 -10.78 13.85 3.93
N ILE A 58 -10.06 14.74 3.23
CA ILE A 58 -9.17 15.73 3.85
C ILE A 58 -9.98 16.71 4.70
N ARG A 59 -11.11 17.23 4.19
CA ARG A 59 -11.93 18.19 4.95
C ARG A 59 -12.51 17.56 6.20
N THR A 60 -13.03 16.33 6.11
CA THR A 60 -13.56 15.58 7.26
C THR A 60 -12.47 15.38 8.31
N ALA A 61 -11.26 14.99 7.90
CA ALA A 61 -10.11 14.86 8.81
C ALA A 61 -9.81 16.18 9.54
N LEU A 62 -9.79 17.30 8.81
CA LEU A 62 -9.54 18.61 9.42
C LEU A 62 -10.61 19.02 10.44
N GLU A 63 -11.89 18.78 10.14
CA GLU A 63 -12.99 19.07 11.08
C GLU A 63 -12.95 18.18 12.33
N MET A 64 -12.41 16.97 12.21
CA MET A 64 -12.20 16.07 13.34
C MET A 64 -10.94 16.39 14.15
N GLY A 65 -10.14 17.38 13.75
CA GLY A 65 -8.89 17.77 14.42
C GLY A 65 -7.63 17.11 13.89
N GLY A 66 -7.75 16.32 12.82
CA GLY A 66 -6.65 15.72 12.08
C GLY A 66 -6.99 14.34 11.52
N GLY A 67 -6.13 13.78 10.68
CA GLY A 67 -6.36 12.43 10.16
C GLY A 67 -5.24 11.81 9.36
N VAL A 68 -5.35 10.49 9.19
CA VAL A 68 -4.45 9.68 8.37
C VAL A 68 -5.18 9.14 7.16
N ILE A 69 -4.66 9.38 5.96
CA ILE A 69 -5.22 8.87 4.70
C ILE A 69 -4.36 7.71 4.20
N SER A 70 -4.99 6.55 4.00
CA SER A 70 -4.41 5.38 3.35
C SER A 70 -4.91 5.28 1.92
N VAL A 71 -3.99 5.26 0.95
CA VAL A 71 -4.31 5.09 -0.49
C VAL A 71 -3.75 3.76 -1.01
N PRO A 72 -4.42 3.03 -1.92
CA PRO A 72 -4.01 1.67 -2.28
C PRO A 72 -2.72 1.61 -3.11
N THR A 73 -2.49 2.59 -3.99
CA THR A 73 -1.40 2.55 -4.98
C THR A 73 -0.39 3.67 -4.77
N LYS A 74 0.82 3.49 -5.33
CA LYS A 74 1.82 4.55 -5.38
C LYS A 74 1.37 5.73 -6.24
N VAL A 75 0.67 5.45 -7.36
CA VAL A 75 0.15 6.47 -8.27
C VAL A 75 -0.79 7.43 -7.54
N LEU A 76 -1.74 6.92 -6.75
CA LEU A 76 -2.60 7.78 -5.93
C LEU A 76 -1.80 8.54 -4.86
N SER A 77 -0.82 7.90 -4.24
CA SER A 77 0.06 8.59 -3.28
C SER A 77 0.86 9.72 -3.93
N ASP A 78 1.23 9.58 -5.20
CA ASP A 78 1.91 10.61 -5.98
C ASP A 78 0.92 11.71 -6.37
N GLN A 79 -0.33 11.38 -6.72
CA GLN A 79 -1.39 12.38 -6.94
C GLN A 79 -1.63 13.26 -5.70
N TYR A 80 -1.74 12.68 -4.50
CA TYR A 80 -1.85 13.48 -3.27
C TYR A 80 -0.62 14.38 -3.05
N TYR A 81 0.56 13.92 -3.47
CA TYR A 81 1.79 14.69 -3.35
C TYR A 81 1.75 15.89 -4.31
N ASP A 82 1.42 15.65 -5.57
CA ASP A 82 1.39 16.67 -6.61
C ASP A 82 0.23 17.66 -6.41
N ASP A 83 -0.91 17.22 -5.88
CA ASP A 83 -2.06 18.09 -5.61
C ASP A 83 -1.88 18.93 -4.34
N TYR A 84 -1.61 18.29 -3.19
CA TYR A 84 -1.78 18.91 -1.87
C TYR A 84 -0.48 19.19 -1.10
N TYR A 85 0.61 18.50 -1.42
CA TYR A 85 1.88 18.64 -0.69
C TYR A 85 2.86 19.57 -1.41
N ALA A 86 3.13 19.29 -2.68
CA ALA A 86 4.00 20.08 -3.54
C ALA A 86 3.23 21.02 -4.48
N GLY A 87 1.93 20.78 -4.67
CA GLY A 87 1.07 21.55 -5.55
C GLY A 87 0.46 22.80 -4.93
N ASP A 88 -0.44 23.39 -5.72
CA ASP A 88 -1.10 24.65 -5.39
C ASP A 88 -2.49 24.46 -4.74
N LYS A 89 -2.95 23.21 -4.57
CA LYS A 89 -4.20 22.93 -3.85
C LYS A 89 -3.95 22.90 -2.35
N TYR A 90 -4.76 23.62 -1.58
CA TYR A 90 -4.66 23.64 -0.13
C TYR A 90 -5.99 23.97 0.55
N PHE A 91 -6.12 23.52 1.79
CA PHE A 91 -7.24 23.86 2.65
C PHE A 91 -6.85 24.99 3.61
N LYS A 92 -7.82 25.84 3.98
CA LYS A 92 -7.66 26.76 5.10
C LYS A 92 -8.35 26.24 6.35
N LYS A 93 -7.66 26.35 7.48
CA LYS A 93 -8.21 26.10 8.81
C LYS A 93 -9.10 27.27 9.25
N PRO A 94 -9.96 27.09 10.26
CA PRO A 94 -10.72 28.20 10.86
C PRO A 94 -9.84 29.38 11.32
N SER A 95 -8.58 29.13 11.69
CA SER A 95 -7.61 30.18 12.03
C SER A 95 -7.18 31.06 10.85
N GLY A 96 -7.48 30.64 9.61
CA GLY A 96 -7.02 31.26 8.37
C GLY A 96 -5.69 30.71 7.85
N ASP A 97 -4.97 29.92 8.65
CA ASP A 97 -3.73 29.27 8.26
C ASP A 97 -3.99 28.14 7.25
N ARG A 98 -2.99 27.84 6.41
CA ARG A 98 -3.04 26.67 5.54
C ARG A 98 -2.95 25.41 6.38
N ALA A 99 -3.79 24.43 6.07
CA ALA A 99 -3.66 23.09 6.60
C ALA A 99 -2.37 22.44 6.08
N LYS A 100 -1.62 21.79 6.96
CA LYS A 100 -0.39 21.07 6.64
C LYS A 100 -0.72 19.63 6.28
N ILE A 101 -0.89 19.37 4.98
CA ILE A 101 -1.09 18.02 4.45
C ILE A 101 0.28 17.47 4.09
N THR A 102 0.69 16.35 4.67
CA THR A 102 1.99 15.71 4.41
C THR A 102 1.80 14.39 3.70
N VAL A 103 2.61 14.12 2.66
CA VAL A 103 2.61 12.82 1.98
C VAL A 103 3.84 12.02 2.38
N PHE A 104 3.63 10.86 3.01
CA PHE A 104 4.67 10.07 3.63
C PHE A 104 5.07 8.86 2.81
N LYS A 105 6.28 8.90 2.26
CA LYS A 105 6.82 7.90 1.35
C LYS A 105 7.93 7.05 1.99
N GLY A 106 8.10 5.84 1.47
CA GLY A 106 9.18 4.92 1.87
C GLY A 106 10.57 5.37 1.40
N ARG A 107 11.63 4.80 2.01
CA ARG A 107 13.05 5.14 1.74
C ARG A 107 13.47 5.03 0.28
N ARG A 108 12.90 4.09 -0.48
CA ARG A 108 13.26 3.83 -1.88
C ARG A 108 13.00 5.05 -2.78
N ASN A 109 12.09 5.94 -2.37
CA ASN A 109 11.71 7.14 -3.10
C ASN A 109 12.66 8.34 -2.87
N PHE A 110 13.77 8.16 -2.14
CA PHE A 110 14.66 9.26 -1.77
C PHE A 110 16.12 8.94 -2.06
N THR A 111 16.84 9.88 -2.64
CA THR A 111 18.30 9.85 -2.78
C THR A 111 18.96 10.34 -1.48
N CYS A 112 19.95 9.61 -0.97
CA CYS A 112 20.71 9.97 0.21
C CYS A 112 21.68 11.13 -0.09
N PRO A 113 21.52 12.32 0.53
CA PRO A 113 22.39 13.46 0.24
C PRO A 113 23.87 13.22 0.59
N LEU A 114 24.13 12.45 1.65
CA LEU A 114 25.49 12.07 2.05
C LEU A 114 26.17 11.22 0.98
N TRP A 115 25.48 10.21 0.47
CA TRP A 115 26.05 9.31 -0.53
C TRP A 115 26.16 9.97 -1.90
N LYS A 116 25.17 10.76 -2.31
CA LYS A 116 25.28 11.57 -3.53
C LYS A 116 26.53 12.46 -3.50
N ARG A 117 26.86 13.01 -2.33
CA ARG A 117 28.08 13.82 -2.14
C ARG A 117 29.36 12.98 -2.10
N LYS A 118 29.36 11.83 -1.42
CA LYS A 118 30.54 10.95 -1.29
C LYS A 118 30.85 10.18 -2.59
N HIS A 119 29.83 9.92 -3.41
CA HIS A 119 29.91 9.04 -4.57
C HIS A 119 29.14 9.63 -5.77
N PRO A 120 29.63 10.72 -6.37
CA PRO A 120 28.90 11.43 -7.44
C PRO A 120 28.73 10.62 -8.74
N GLY A 121 29.47 9.54 -8.93
CA GLY A 121 29.40 8.66 -10.11
C GLY A 121 28.71 7.32 -9.89
N TRP A 122 27.99 7.15 -8.77
CA TRP A 122 27.20 5.95 -8.53
C TRP A 122 25.82 6.05 -9.15
N ASP A 123 25.28 4.91 -9.58
CA ASP A 123 23.91 4.81 -10.07
C ASP A 123 22.90 5.20 -8.97
N ASP A 124 21.75 5.72 -9.38
CA ASP A 124 20.71 6.23 -8.47
C ASP A 124 20.22 5.17 -7.47
N TRP A 125 20.14 3.90 -7.88
CA TRP A 125 19.74 2.81 -7.00
C TRP A 125 20.73 2.58 -5.86
N MET A 126 22.03 2.79 -6.11
CA MET A 126 23.06 2.74 -5.07
C MET A 126 22.90 3.92 -4.12
N LEU A 127 22.61 5.10 -4.66
CA LEU A 127 22.43 6.34 -3.89
C LEU A 127 21.14 6.40 -3.05
N SER A 128 20.27 5.40 -3.13
CA SER A 128 18.99 5.35 -2.41
C SER A 128 19.15 5.44 -0.89
N CYS A 129 18.20 6.10 -0.21
CA CYS A 129 18.05 6.04 1.25
C CYS A 129 17.67 4.64 1.76
N GLN A 130 17.35 3.70 0.86
CA GLN A 130 17.24 2.29 1.16
C GLN A 130 18.61 1.61 1.23
N ASN A 131 19.75 2.23 0.93
CA ASN A 131 21.01 1.53 1.07
C ASN A 131 21.31 1.17 2.55
N ARG A 132 21.73 -0.07 2.84
CA ARG A 132 22.01 -0.54 4.22
C ARG A 132 23.32 0.04 4.79
N SER A 133 24.23 0.48 3.94
CA SER A 133 25.56 0.97 4.34
C SER A 133 25.57 2.44 4.76
N ILE A 134 24.44 3.16 4.67
CA ILE A 134 24.37 4.57 5.11
C ILE A 134 24.29 4.67 6.64
N PRO A 135 24.88 5.72 7.25
CA PRO A 135 24.88 5.97 8.70
C PRO A 135 23.56 5.75 9.46
N CYS A 136 22.45 6.22 8.89
CA CYS A 136 21.14 6.15 9.53
C CYS A 136 20.45 4.79 9.43
N ARG A 137 21.01 3.85 8.65
CA ARG A 137 20.48 2.49 8.46
C ARG A 137 21.47 1.40 8.89
N LYS A 138 22.77 1.66 8.82
CA LYS A 138 23.79 0.67 9.16
C LYS A 138 23.57 0.14 10.58
N PRO A 139 23.85 -1.15 10.81
CA PRO A 139 24.05 -1.69 12.14
C PRO A 139 25.05 -0.82 12.90
N LEU A 140 24.83 -0.70 14.21
CA LEU A 140 25.69 0.09 15.09
C LEU A 140 26.83 -0.78 15.61
N GLU A 141 28.02 -0.20 15.64
CA GLU A 141 29.16 -0.75 16.37
C GLU A 141 28.92 -0.65 17.89
N PRO A 142 29.63 -1.44 18.70
CA PRO A 142 29.24 -1.64 20.10
C PRO A 142 29.51 -0.48 21.07
N ASP A 143 30.48 0.37 20.77
CA ASP A 143 30.69 1.67 21.45
C ASP A 143 30.12 2.83 20.64
N GLU A 144 29.34 2.51 19.59
CA GLU A 144 28.76 3.48 18.68
C GLU A 144 27.26 3.58 18.98
N GLY A 145 26.89 4.60 19.74
CA GLY A 145 25.49 5.00 19.82
C GLY A 145 24.97 5.43 18.44
N ARG A 146 23.64 5.54 18.31
CA ARG A 146 23.06 6.06 17.07
C ARG A 146 23.60 7.45 16.72
N PHE A 147 23.95 8.26 17.71
CA PHE A 147 24.58 9.56 17.51
C PHE A 147 25.98 9.47 16.90
N ASP A 148 26.79 8.50 17.33
CA ASP A 148 28.15 8.27 16.84
C ASP A 148 28.12 7.81 15.38
N ALA A 149 27.24 6.85 15.05
CA ALA A 149 27.04 6.43 13.64
C ALA A 149 26.60 7.59 12.76
N LEU A 150 25.78 8.48 13.31
CA LEU A 150 25.27 9.64 12.63
C LEU A 150 26.26 10.81 12.61
N GLU A 151 27.42 10.74 13.27
CA GLU A 151 28.37 11.85 13.38
C GLU A 151 28.82 12.34 12.00
N GLU A 152 29.16 11.41 11.11
CA GLU A 152 29.62 11.71 9.75
C GLU A 152 28.53 12.24 8.81
N CYS A 153 27.25 12.08 9.17
CA CYS A 153 26.14 12.56 8.36
C CYS A 153 25.79 14.00 8.77
N PRO A 154 25.94 15.00 7.88
CA PRO A 154 25.49 16.36 8.16
C PRO A 154 23.98 16.45 8.38
N TRP A 155 23.23 15.55 7.75
CA TRP A 155 21.76 15.47 7.77
C TRP A 155 21.24 14.35 8.68
N ALA A 156 22.03 14.00 9.68
CA ALA A 156 21.75 12.93 10.60
C ALA A 156 20.39 13.09 11.27
N ALA A 157 19.59 12.03 11.17
CA ALA A 157 18.30 11.96 11.80
C ALA A 157 17.90 10.50 12.08
N TYR A 158 17.02 10.32 13.07
CA TYR A 158 16.38 9.05 13.38
C TYR A 158 15.09 9.26 14.20
N ALA A 159 14.21 8.25 14.22
CA ALA A 159 12.98 8.25 15.01
C ALA A 159 12.89 7.01 15.91
N ARG A 160 12.47 7.19 17.17
CA ARG A 160 12.32 6.14 18.20
C ARG A 160 11.22 6.54 19.20
N PRO A 161 10.70 5.59 20.00
CA PRO A 161 9.91 5.94 21.17
C PRO A 161 10.65 6.95 22.05
N THR A 162 9.94 7.94 22.57
CA THR A 162 10.51 9.04 23.38
C THR A 162 11.27 8.51 24.59
N SER A 163 10.78 7.42 25.20
CA SER A 163 11.44 6.71 26.31
C SER A 163 12.83 6.17 25.99
N ARG A 164 13.16 5.97 24.70
CA ARG A 164 14.47 5.50 24.22
C ARG A 164 15.39 6.62 23.74
N ILE A 165 14.96 7.88 23.83
CA ILE A 165 15.74 9.05 23.43
C ILE A 165 16.31 9.73 24.68
N PRO A 166 17.63 10.03 24.72
CA PRO A 166 18.23 10.73 25.85
C PRO A 166 17.57 12.08 26.14
N ASN A 167 17.36 12.39 27.42
CA ASN A 167 16.78 13.66 27.87
C ASN A 167 17.60 14.88 27.44
N ARG A 168 18.94 14.74 27.46
CA ARG A 168 19.86 15.79 27.03
C ARG A 168 20.48 15.39 25.69
N LEU A 169 20.10 16.11 24.65
CA LEU A 169 20.66 15.93 23.31
C LEU A 169 21.97 16.73 23.16
N PRO A 170 22.88 16.32 22.28
CA PRO A 170 24.00 17.18 21.89
C PRO A 170 23.47 18.50 21.31
N SER A 171 24.19 19.60 21.51
CA SER A 171 23.73 20.96 21.17
C SER A 171 23.34 21.15 19.70
N ALA A 172 23.96 20.38 18.81
CA ALA A 172 23.68 20.38 17.37
C ALA A 172 22.41 19.62 16.97
N TYR A 173 21.71 18.97 17.92
CA TYR A 173 20.50 18.21 17.66
C TYR A 173 19.27 18.88 18.24
N ARG A 174 18.15 18.66 17.56
CA ARG A 174 16.82 19.00 18.01
C ARG A 174 15.97 17.74 18.02
N ARG A 175 14.99 17.70 18.90
CA ARG A 175 13.93 16.69 18.86
C ARG A 175 12.59 17.35 18.66
N ARG A 176 11.70 16.59 18.04
CA ARG A 176 10.27 16.86 18.00
C ARG A 176 9.54 15.58 18.34
N THR A 177 8.55 15.67 19.22
CA THR A 177 7.70 14.56 19.64
C THR A 177 6.40 14.57 18.85
N PHE A 178 5.80 13.40 18.70
CA PHE A 178 4.42 13.24 18.23
C PHE A 178 3.81 12.03 18.89
N ASP A 179 2.50 12.09 19.07
CA ASP A 179 1.71 11.00 19.62
C ASP A 179 1.47 9.97 18.53
N ALA A 180 1.72 8.70 18.83
CA ALA A 180 1.53 7.60 17.91
C ALA A 180 0.63 6.54 18.56
N VAL A 181 0.09 5.65 17.73
CA VAL A 181 -0.84 4.59 18.17
C VAL A 181 -0.25 3.65 19.24
N ASP A 182 1.08 3.61 19.41
CA ASP A 182 1.77 2.87 20.48
C ASP A 182 2.67 3.80 21.31
N GLY A 183 2.11 4.93 21.74
CA GLY A 183 2.74 5.92 22.63
C GLY A 183 3.62 6.94 21.93
N ASP A 184 4.31 7.78 22.71
CA ASP A 184 5.03 8.93 22.18
C ASP A 184 6.29 8.52 21.42
N TYR A 185 6.44 9.06 20.21
CA TYR A 185 7.67 8.98 19.43
C TYR A 185 8.36 10.32 19.35
N ALA A 186 9.68 10.30 19.21
CA ALA A 186 10.44 11.48 18.88
C ALA A 186 11.35 11.26 17.67
N VAL A 187 11.44 12.32 16.88
CA VAL A 187 12.33 12.46 15.75
C VAL A 187 13.47 13.36 16.17
N VAL A 188 14.69 12.84 16.10
CA VAL A 188 15.90 13.55 16.49
C VAL A 188 16.68 13.87 15.24
N MET A 189 17.03 15.14 15.02
CA MET A 189 17.75 15.60 13.83
C MET A 189 18.84 16.58 14.17
N LYS A 190 19.92 16.60 13.37
CA LYS A 190 20.90 17.68 13.42
C LYS A 190 20.36 18.96 12.79
N GLU A 191 20.57 20.09 13.47
CA GLU A 191 20.27 21.44 13.01
C GLU A 191 21.51 21.99 12.28
N ARG A 192 21.47 22.21 10.95
CA ARG A 192 22.65 22.67 10.18
C ARG A 192 22.32 23.56 8.96
N GLY A 193 23.35 24.29 8.51
CA GLY A 193 23.32 25.26 7.39
C GLY A 193 23.86 24.77 6.04
N HIS A 194 23.91 23.45 5.77
CA HIS A 194 24.28 22.91 4.45
C HIS A 194 23.04 22.67 3.59
N ALA A 195 23.15 22.74 2.25
CA ALA A 195 22.07 22.41 1.33
C ALA A 195 22.13 20.92 0.90
N PRO A 196 21.00 20.18 0.83
CA PRO A 196 19.67 20.59 1.30
C PRO A 196 19.68 20.80 2.82
N ARG A 197 18.85 21.68 3.39
CA ARG A 197 18.90 21.97 4.84
C ARG A 197 18.71 20.72 5.72
N ARG A 198 17.96 19.74 5.23
CA ARG A 198 17.67 18.47 5.91
C ARG A 198 17.74 17.29 4.94
N CYS A 199 17.82 16.07 5.47
CA CYS A 199 17.72 14.86 4.65
C CYS A 199 16.26 14.72 4.18
N PRO A 200 15.99 14.69 2.86
CA PRO A 200 14.61 14.65 2.35
C PRO A 200 13.77 13.52 2.94
N TYR A 201 14.36 12.33 3.10
CA TYR A 201 13.66 11.19 3.71
C TYR A 201 13.27 11.46 5.17
N TRP A 202 14.20 11.97 5.97
CA TRP A 202 13.95 12.17 7.39
C TRP A 202 13.10 13.41 7.65
N ASP A 203 13.18 14.44 6.80
CA ASP A 203 12.39 15.67 6.94
C ASP A 203 10.89 15.38 7.00
N GLN A 204 10.41 14.39 6.26
CA GLN A 204 9.03 13.89 6.37
C GLN A 204 8.64 13.54 7.81
N TYR A 205 9.52 12.90 8.59
CA TYR A 205 9.23 12.58 9.99
C TYR A 205 9.21 13.84 10.86
N TRP A 206 10.04 14.84 10.55
CA TRP A 206 9.94 16.14 11.22
C TRP A 206 8.57 16.78 10.99
N GLU A 207 8.07 16.62 9.77
CA GLU A 207 6.83 17.23 9.33
C GLU A 207 5.60 16.53 9.87
N ILE A 208 5.62 15.20 9.97
CA ILE A 208 4.54 14.37 10.55
C ILE A 208 4.05 14.93 11.88
N ALA A 209 4.98 15.35 12.73
CA ALA A 209 4.68 15.89 14.06
C ALA A 209 3.95 17.25 14.06
N GLU A 210 3.75 17.87 12.90
CA GLU A 210 3.00 19.12 12.71
C GLU A 210 1.93 18.96 11.62
N SER A 211 1.79 17.77 11.02
CA SER A 211 0.83 17.54 9.95
C SER A 211 -0.57 17.57 10.52
N ASP A 212 -1.46 18.36 9.90
CA ASP A 212 -2.89 18.29 10.19
C ASP A 212 -3.49 17.02 9.54
N VAL A 213 -2.99 16.64 8.36
CA VAL A 213 -3.39 15.42 7.64
C VAL A 213 -2.17 14.70 7.08
N LEU A 214 -2.10 13.38 7.26
CA LEU A 214 -1.00 12.55 6.78
C LEU A 214 -1.50 11.54 5.75
N ALA A 215 -1.08 11.66 4.49
CA ALA A 215 -1.40 10.70 3.45
C ALA A 215 -0.24 9.73 3.17
N MET A 216 -0.53 8.45 2.99
CA MET A 216 0.47 7.43 2.62
C MET A 216 -0.18 6.24 1.93
N ASN A 217 0.63 5.43 1.22
CA ASN A 217 0.10 4.20 0.63
C ASN A 217 -0.22 3.13 1.69
N SER A 218 -1.11 2.19 1.36
CA SER A 218 -1.60 1.14 2.26
C SER A 218 -0.49 0.23 2.80
N ALA A 219 0.56 -0.03 2.02
CA ALA A 219 1.70 -0.81 2.51
C ALA A 219 2.47 -0.06 3.60
N LYS A 220 2.68 1.24 3.41
CA LYS A 220 3.31 2.13 4.39
C LYS A 220 2.44 2.30 5.63
N PHE A 221 1.14 2.50 5.46
CA PHE A 221 0.16 2.56 6.55
C PHE A 221 0.26 1.30 7.42
N LYS A 222 0.09 0.11 6.83
CA LYS A 222 0.19 -1.17 7.54
C LYS A 222 1.54 -1.33 8.27
N ALA A 223 2.65 -0.91 7.67
CA ALA A 223 3.96 -0.99 8.29
C ALA A 223 4.10 -0.06 9.51
N GLU A 224 3.66 1.19 9.42
CA GLU A 224 3.74 2.16 10.52
C GLU A 224 2.78 1.79 11.67
N THR A 225 1.58 1.29 11.36
CA THR A 225 0.65 0.75 12.38
C THR A 225 1.28 -0.41 13.12
N LYS A 226 1.90 -1.37 12.40
CA LYS A 226 2.56 -2.53 13.02
C LYS A 226 3.77 -2.17 13.88
N ILE A 227 4.52 -1.14 13.49
CA ILE A 227 5.65 -0.60 14.27
C ILE A 227 5.15 0.20 15.48
N GLY A 228 3.88 0.61 15.50
CA GLY A 228 3.31 1.46 16.54
C GLY A 228 3.64 2.95 16.37
N ARG A 229 4.21 3.33 15.21
CA ARG A 229 4.67 4.70 14.93
C ARG A 229 3.71 5.49 14.04
N LEU A 230 2.60 4.88 13.62
CA LEU A 230 1.56 5.64 12.93
C LEU A 230 1.07 6.76 13.87
N PRO A 231 1.00 8.03 13.42
CA PRO A 231 0.47 9.10 14.26
C PRO A 231 -0.91 8.77 14.78
N ASP A 232 -1.13 9.09 16.04
CA ASP A 232 -2.45 8.98 16.66
C ASP A 232 -3.32 10.11 16.13
N ALA A 233 -4.45 9.76 15.53
CA ALA A 233 -5.32 10.71 14.84
C ALA A 233 -6.77 10.25 14.95
N PRO A 234 -7.72 11.19 15.09
CA PRO A 234 -9.13 10.85 15.36
C PRO A 234 -9.85 10.22 14.16
N LEU A 235 -9.31 10.39 12.95
CA LEU A 235 -9.87 9.83 11.71
C LEU A 235 -8.82 9.10 10.88
N VAL A 236 -9.16 7.89 10.46
CA VAL A 236 -8.51 7.19 9.35
C VAL A 236 -9.40 7.23 8.13
N VAL A 237 -8.87 7.71 7.01
CA VAL A 237 -9.55 7.68 5.71
C VAL A 237 -8.91 6.58 4.85
N ALA A 238 -9.68 5.57 4.50
CA ALA A 238 -9.30 4.56 3.52
C ALA A 238 -9.85 4.97 2.15
N ASP A 239 -9.03 5.66 1.36
CA ASP A 239 -9.36 6.02 -0.02
C ASP A 239 -9.27 4.77 -0.91
N GLU A 240 -10.18 4.66 -1.88
CA GLU A 240 -10.51 3.40 -2.56
C GLU A 240 -10.69 2.25 -1.54
N GLY A 241 -11.56 2.48 -0.56
CA GLY A 241 -11.78 1.61 0.60
C GLY A 241 -12.13 0.16 0.25
N ASP A 242 -12.69 -0.08 -0.93
CA ASP A 242 -12.94 -1.42 -1.45
C ASP A 242 -11.63 -2.17 -1.77
N ALA A 243 -10.62 -1.51 -2.36
CA ALA A 243 -9.28 -2.08 -2.53
C ALA A 243 -8.53 -2.23 -1.21
N PHE A 244 -8.72 -1.31 -0.26
CA PHE A 244 -8.17 -1.45 1.08
C PHE A 244 -8.64 -2.76 1.74
N LEU A 245 -9.95 -3.03 1.66
CA LEU A 245 -10.58 -4.24 2.17
C LEU A 245 -10.11 -5.49 1.43
N ASP A 246 -10.09 -5.48 0.10
CA ASP A 246 -9.64 -6.62 -0.71
C ASP A 246 -8.16 -6.96 -0.45
N GLY A 247 -7.34 -5.97 -0.06
CA GLY A 247 -5.93 -6.14 0.29
C GLY A 247 -5.68 -6.64 1.72
N LEU A 248 -6.71 -7.08 2.47
CA LEU A 248 -6.56 -7.56 3.85
C LEU A 248 -6.10 -9.01 3.95
N CYS A 249 -6.21 -9.82 2.89
CA CYS A 249 -5.80 -11.23 2.90
C CYS A 249 -4.37 -11.37 2.32
N PRO A 250 -3.30 -11.33 3.14
CA PRO A 250 -1.94 -11.47 2.65
C PRO A 250 -1.58 -12.92 2.34
N GLU A 251 -0.56 -13.02 1.49
CA GLU A 251 0.25 -14.21 1.24
C GLU A 251 1.63 -14.02 1.86
N VAL A 252 2.17 -15.06 2.49
CA VAL A 252 3.49 -15.05 3.11
C VAL A 252 4.28 -16.27 2.69
N ASP A 253 5.29 -16.07 1.85
CA ASP A 253 6.19 -17.15 1.46
C ASP A 253 7.32 -17.34 2.46
N LEU A 254 7.53 -18.58 2.91
CA LEU A 254 8.71 -18.99 3.67
C LEU A 254 9.47 -20.01 2.82
N THR A 255 10.52 -19.56 2.15
CA THR A 255 11.35 -20.38 1.26
C THR A 255 12.76 -20.55 1.82
N GLY A 256 13.46 -21.59 1.38
CA GLY A 256 14.85 -21.83 1.75
C GLY A 256 15.74 -20.61 1.51
N ASN A 257 15.57 -19.95 0.36
CA ASN A 257 16.26 -18.69 0.04
C ASN A 257 16.01 -17.57 1.08
N ARG A 258 14.81 -17.47 1.66
CA ARG A 258 14.49 -16.45 2.68
C ARG A 258 15.07 -16.82 4.05
N VAL A 259 15.11 -18.12 4.36
CA VAL A 259 15.74 -18.65 5.57
C VAL A 259 17.26 -18.51 5.49
N GLU A 260 17.89 -18.98 4.41
CA GLU A 260 19.32 -18.82 4.14
C GLU A 260 19.74 -17.36 4.21
N ARG A 261 18.99 -16.43 3.59
CA ARG A 261 19.27 -14.99 3.71
C ARG A 261 19.21 -14.47 5.15
N SER A 262 18.37 -15.07 5.99
CA SER A 262 18.24 -14.72 7.41
C SER A 262 19.39 -15.29 8.22
N VAL A 263 19.76 -16.55 7.98
CA VAL A 263 20.95 -17.21 8.54
C VAL A 263 22.24 -16.47 8.15
N ASP A 264 22.42 -16.17 6.86
CA ASP A 264 23.53 -15.37 6.34
C ASP A 264 23.60 -14.00 7.00
N LEU A 265 22.44 -13.39 7.26
CA LEU A 265 22.39 -12.13 7.99
C LEU A 265 22.86 -12.33 9.44
N MET A 266 22.50 -13.44 10.09
CA MET A 266 22.91 -13.77 11.48
C MET A 266 24.40 -14.04 11.55
N ARG A 267 24.93 -14.89 10.67
CA ARG A 267 26.36 -15.21 10.57
C ARG A 267 27.20 -13.99 10.22
N ARG A 268 26.79 -13.20 9.23
CA ARG A 268 27.49 -11.93 8.89
C ARG A 268 27.47 -10.96 10.06
N ASN A 269 26.35 -10.82 10.77
CA ASN A 269 26.28 -9.96 11.93
C ASN A 269 27.14 -10.49 13.08
N ALA A 270 27.18 -11.80 13.33
CA ALA A 270 28.08 -12.42 14.31
C ALA A 270 29.55 -12.18 13.94
N GLU A 271 29.91 -12.28 12.66
CA GLU A 271 31.25 -11.92 12.18
C GLU A 271 31.55 -10.43 12.35
N GLU A 272 30.61 -9.54 12.03
CA GLU A 272 30.75 -8.10 12.25
C GLU A 272 30.94 -7.81 13.74
N GLU A 273 30.19 -8.47 14.62
CA GLU A 273 30.31 -8.37 16.06
C GLU A 273 31.67 -8.89 16.56
N LYS A 274 32.20 -9.97 15.96
CA LYS A 274 33.54 -10.52 16.22
C LYS A 274 34.65 -9.59 15.73
N LYS A 275 34.50 -9.01 14.54
CA LYS A 275 35.42 -7.99 13.97
C LYS A 275 35.42 -6.73 14.84
N ALA A 276 34.24 -6.27 15.28
CA ALA A 276 34.06 -5.13 16.19
C ALA A 276 34.72 -5.37 17.55
N LYS A 277 34.51 -6.55 18.14
CA LYS A 277 35.16 -6.99 19.38
C LYS A 277 36.68 -6.99 19.24
N SER A 278 37.22 -7.55 18.16
CA SER A 278 38.67 -7.56 17.88
C SER A 278 39.25 -6.16 17.71
N ARG A 279 38.59 -5.29 16.91
CA ARG A 279 38.98 -3.88 16.72
C ARG A 279 38.99 -3.10 18.03
N THR A 280 37.97 -3.28 18.87
CA THR A 280 37.83 -2.55 20.14
C THR A 280 38.82 -3.06 21.19
N LYS A 281 39.00 -4.38 21.31
CA LYS A 281 40.04 -4.99 22.16
C LYS A 281 41.43 -4.46 21.81
N ASN A 282 41.73 -4.30 20.53
CA ASN A 282 43.00 -3.71 20.06
C ASN A 282 43.10 -2.20 20.34
N ARG A 283 42.02 -1.42 20.17
CA ARG A 283 42.01 0.03 20.46
C ARG A 283 42.15 0.35 21.96
N VAL A 284 41.53 -0.45 22.83
CA VAL A 284 41.53 -0.20 24.29
C VAL A 284 42.83 -0.70 24.93
N ARG A 285 43.40 -1.80 24.43
CA ARG A 285 44.76 -2.25 24.81
C ARG A 285 45.84 -1.19 24.52
N ILE A 286 45.62 -0.29 23.56
CA ILE A 286 46.51 0.83 23.24
C ILE A 286 46.33 2.03 24.18
N LYS A 287 45.21 2.14 24.94
CA LYS A 287 44.89 3.34 25.72
C LYS A 287 44.91 3.20 27.24
N LEU A 288 44.78 2.02 27.87
CA LEU A 288 44.82 1.92 29.34
C LEU A 288 45.35 0.56 29.82
N GLU A 289 46.46 0.60 30.57
CA GLU A 289 46.79 -0.41 31.59
C GLU A 289 45.81 -0.24 32.76
N GLY A 290 44.68 -0.95 32.70
CA GLY A 290 43.62 -0.89 33.72
C GLY A 290 42.24 -0.74 33.08
N GLY A 291 41.70 -1.84 32.53
CA GLY A 291 40.36 -1.83 31.92
C GLY A 291 39.26 -1.65 32.97
N SER A 292 38.45 -0.60 32.83
CA SER A 292 37.28 -0.36 33.68
C SER A 292 36.27 -1.50 33.55
N ASP A 293 35.57 -1.85 34.63
CA ASP A 293 34.62 -2.99 34.65
C ASP A 293 33.52 -2.91 33.58
N ARG A 294 33.15 -1.70 33.12
CA ARG A 294 32.27 -1.48 31.95
C ARG A 294 32.74 -2.16 30.66
N LEU A 295 34.05 -2.26 30.42
CA LEU A 295 34.60 -2.92 29.23
C LEU A 295 34.46 -4.44 29.35
N LYS A 296 34.62 -5.00 30.56
CA LYS A 296 34.46 -6.44 30.78
C LYS A 296 33.01 -6.84 30.58
N GLU A 297 32.07 -6.10 31.20
CA GLU A 297 30.63 -6.29 31.01
C GLU A 297 30.23 -6.24 29.53
N TRP A 298 30.75 -5.27 28.80
CA TRP A 298 30.54 -5.12 27.36
C TRP A 298 31.09 -6.29 26.55
N VAL A 299 32.29 -6.79 26.87
CA VAL A 299 32.91 -7.91 26.15
C VAL A 299 32.10 -9.19 26.37
N THR A 300 31.68 -9.44 27.62
CA THR A 300 30.86 -10.59 27.97
C THR A 300 29.48 -10.51 27.32
N GLU A 301 28.84 -9.35 27.30
CA GLU A 301 27.53 -9.17 26.64
C GLU A 301 27.62 -9.41 25.12
N ARG A 302 28.72 -8.98 24.49
CA ARG A 302 28.92 -9.18 23.05
C ARG A 302 29.37 -10.60 22.71
N GLU A 303 30.09 -11.28 23.59
CA GLU A 303 30.34 -12.73 23.51
C GLU A 303 29.02 -13.49 23.53
N ARG A 304 28.17 -13.23 24.52
CA ARG A 304 26.82 -13.80 24.59
C ARG A 304 26.01 -13.48 23.33
N ARG A 305 26.14 -12.27 22.78
CA ARG A 305 25.41 -11.89 21.55
C ARG A 305 25.97 -12.55 20.29
N ILE A 306 27.28 -12.76 20.19
CA ILE A 306 27.90 -13.51 19.09
C ILE A 306 27.43 -14.96 19.18
N GLU A 307 27.57 -15.60 20.34
CA GLU A 307 27.10 -16.96 20.60
C GLU A 307 25.61 -17.05 20.29
N GLY A 308 24.77 -16.19 20.86
CA GLY A 308 23.33 -16.19 20.59
C GLY A 308 22.96 -15.93 19.12
N LEU A 309 23.76 -15.20 18.34
CA LEU A 309 23.53 -15.04 16.90
C LEU A 309 23.98 -16.27 16.11
N GLN A 310 25.04 -16.96 16.54
CA GLN A 310 25.49 -18.20 15.92
C GLN A 310 24.53 -19.33 16.27
N ASP A 311 24.20 -19.49 17.55
CA ASP A 311 23.22 -20.45 18.05
C ASP A 311 21.86 -20.24 17.38
N ALA A 312 21.38 -19.00 17.24
CA ALA A 312 20.12 -18.73 16.53
C ALA A 312 20.21 -18.98 15.02
N ALA A 313 21.40 -18.86 14.42
CA ALA A 313 21.60 -19.16 13.01
C ALA A 313 21.60 -20.68 12.78
N ASP A 314 22.30 -21.41 13.65
CA ASP A 314 22.40 -22.86 13.60
C ASP A 314 21.03 -23.48 13.97
N GLU A 315 20.34 -22.99 15.00
CA GLU A 315 18.96 -23.41 15.35
C GLU A 315 17.97 -23.13 14.21
N LEU A 316 18.17 -22.05 13.46
CA LEU A 316 17.32 -21.73 12.30
C LEU A 316 17.61 -22.65 11.11
N GLU A 317 18.87 -23.03 10.88
CA GLU A 317 19.23 -24.06 9.89
C GLU A 317 18.68 -25.42 10.29
N ASP A 318 18.94 -25.86 11.52
CA ASP A 318 18.45 -27.13 12.07
C ASP A 318 16.92 -27.20 11.99
N SER A 319 16.21 -26.13 12.41
CA SER A 319 14.75 -26.08 12.30
C SER A 319 14.27 -26.14 10.84
N TRP A 320 15.03 -25.58 9.90
CA TRP A 320 14.69 -25.65 8.49
C TRP A 320 14.93 -27.07 7.94
N GLU A 321 16.02 -27.73 8.33
CA GLU A 321 16.28 -29.13 8.00
C GLU A 321 15.21 -30.06 8.58
N GLU A 322 14.86 -29.91 9.86
CA GLU A 322 13.74 -30.62 10.51
C GLU A 322 12.43 -30.44 9.72
N PHE A 323 12.18 -29.23 9.19
CA PHE A 323 11.00 -28.96 8.36
C PHE A 323 11.08 -29.70 7.00
N LEU A 324 12.22 -29.66 6.33
CA LEU A 324 12.43 -30.36 5.05
C LEU A 324 12.34 -31.89 5.19
N GLU A 325 12.77 -32.43 6.33
CA GLU A 325 12.67 -33.85 6.67
C GLU A 325 11.26 -34.26 7.14
N GLY A 326 10.37 -33.28 7.33
CA GLY A 326 8.99 -33.50 7.78
C GLY A 326 8.84 -33.80 9.27
N GLU A 327 9.86 -33.49 10.07
CA GLU A 327 9.85 -33.67 11.53
C GLU A 327 8.99 -32.61 12.24
N ILE A 328 8.91 -31.40 11.68
CA ILE A 328 8.08 -30.31 12.18
C ILE A 328 7.12 -29.79 11.11
N ASP A 329 5.95 -29.33 11.54
CA ASP A 329 4.93 -28.81 10.64
C ASP A 329 5.20 -27.34 10.21
N PRO A 330 4.60 -26.87 9.10
CA PRO A 330 4.78 -25.50 8.60
C PRO A 330 4.53 -24.38 9.61
N ILE A 331 3.54 -24.52 10.50
CA ILE A 331 3.23 -23.47 11.48
C ILE A 331 4.34 -23.44 12.54
N THR A 332 4.82 -24.59 12.98
CA THR A 332 5.94 -24.68 13.92
C THR A 332 7.21 -24.02 13.37
N ILE A 333 7.60 -24.28 12.11
CA ILE A 333 8.76 -23.58 11.52
C ILE A 333 8.54 -22.07 11.41
N ALA A 334 7.33 -21.61 11.05
CA ALA A 334 7.01 -20.19 11.01
C ALA A 334 7.12 -19.53 12.41
N GLU A 335 6.64 -20.20 13.45
CA GLU A 335 6.77 -19.76 14.85
C GLU A 335 8.24 -19.67 15.28
N ARG A 336 9.06 -20.69 14.99
CA ARG A 336 10.49 -20.71 15.30
C ARG A 336 11.24 -19.60 14.57
N VAL A 337 11.07 -19.47 13.26
CA VAL A 337 11.71 -18.40 12.46
C VAL A 337 11.31 -17.02 13.00
N TRP A 338 10.03 -16.81 13.30
CA TRP A 338 9.56 -15.55 13.88
C TRP A 338 10.18 -15.27 15.25
N ALA A 339 10.24 -16.27 16.13
CA ALA A 339 10.79 -16.16 17.48
C ALA A 339 12.31 -15.91 17.46
N LEU A 340 13.07 -16.59 16.61
CA LEU A 340 14.52 -16.43 16.48
C LEU A 340 14.90 -15.05 15.94
N LEU A 341 14.20 -14.58 14.90
CA LEU A 341 14.33 -13.19 14.43
C LEU A 341 13.93 -12.20 15.55
N GLY A 342 12.98 -12.59 16.39
CA GLY A 342 12.58 -11.98 17.65
C GLY A 342 13.70 -11.77 18.65
N ALA A 343 14.28 -12.87 19.10
CA ALA A 343 15.34 -12.91 20.09
C ALA A 343 16.57 -12.10 19.65
N CYS A 344 16.86 -12.09 18.34
CA CYS A 344 17.92 -11.27 17.75
C CYS A 344 17.62 -9.75 17.77
N GLY A 345 16.41 -9.34 18.18
CA GLY A 345 15.95 -7.95 18.18
C GLY A 345 15.69 -7.41 16.78
N TRP A 346 15.42 -8.28 15.81
CA TRP A 346 15.30 -7.90 14.41
C TRP A 346 13.86 -7.81 13.96
N GLU A 347 13.41 -6.60 13.66
CA GLU A 347 12.15 -6.37 12.95
C GLU A 347 12.41 -6.41 11.44
N THR A 348 12.61 -7.62 10.90
CA THR A 348 12.73 -7.82 9.45
C THR A 348 11.36 -7.84 8.78
N GLU A 349 11.34 -7.66 7.45
CA GLU A 349 10.13 -7.84 6.65
C GLU A 349 9.55 -9.25 6.81
N LEU A 350 10.42 -10.28 6.77
CA LEU A 350 10.03 -11.68 6.99
C LEU A 350 9.37 -11.86 8.37
N ARG A 351 9.99 -11.37 9.45
CA ARG A 351 9.38 -11.46 10.79
C ARG A 351 8.05 -10.73 10.86
N THR A 352 7.95 -9.54 10.24
CA THR A 352 6.70 -8.76 10.19
C THR A 352 5.58 -9.49 9.46
N GLN A 353 5.92 -10.26 8.42
CA GLN A 353 4.98 -11.11 7.69
C GLN A 353 4.61 -12.36 8.48
N LEU A 354 5.59 -13.10 9.02
CA LEU A 354 5.36 -14.27 9.87
C LEU A 354 4.57 -13.93 11.14
N ASN A 355 4.69 -12.71 11.66
CA ASN A 355 3.86 -12.25 12.77
C ASN A 355 2.36 -12.40 12.48
N MET A 356 1.93 -12.22 11.22
CA MET A 356 0.54 -12.42 10.83
C MET A 356 0.17 -13.90 10.83
N VAL A 357 1.07 -14.77 10.36
CA VAL A 357 0.88 -16.23 10.38
C VAL A 357 0.76 -16.72 11.82
N VAL A 358 1.75 -16.42 12.66
CA VAL A 358 1.82 -16.87 14.06
C VAL A 358 0.62 -16.42 14.88
N HIS A 359 0.24 -15.14 14.81
CA HIS A 359 -0.89 -14.63 15.59
C HIS A 359 -2.27 -15.06 15.08
N ASN A 360 -2.35 -15.55 13.84
CA ASN A 360 -3.58 -16.04 13.24
C ASN A 360 -3.49 -17.52 12.87
N ARG A 361 -2.64 -18.31 13.56
CA ARG A 361 -2.37 -19.72 13.19
C ARG A 361 -3.61 -20.59 13.02
N ASN A 362 -4.69 -20.29 13.74
CA ASN A 362 -5.97 -21.00 13.64
C ASN A 362 -6.81 -20.60 12.40
N HIS A 363 -6.36 -19.62 11.63
CA HIS A 363 -7.03 -19.03 10.48
C HIS A 363 -6.12 -18.99 9.24
N VAL A 364 -4.99 -19.70 9.29
CA VAL A 364 -4.03 -19.77 8.19
C VAL A 364 -4.30 -21.04 7.40
N SER A 365 -4.34 -20.89 6.08
CA SER A 365 -4.18 -21.99 5.13
C SER A 365 -2.73 -22.08 4.69
N LEU A 366 -2.28 -23.27 4.35
CA LEU A 366 -0.91 -23.51 3.89
C LEU A 366 -0.91 -24.27 2.57
N ARG A 367 0.05 -23.95 1.71
CA ARG A 367 0.43 -24.80 0.58
C ARG A 367 1.93 -24.99 0.59
N GLU A 368 2.33 -26.23 0.68
CA GLU A 368 3.71 -26.63 0.42
C GLU A 368 3.98 -26.51 -1.07
N ALA A 369 5.20 -26.09 -1.43
CA ALA A 369 5.62 -26.08 -2.81
C ALA A 369 5.57 -27.51 -3.40
N GLU A 370 5.39 -27.62 -4.73
CA GLU A 370 5.35 -28.93 -5.41
C GLU A 370 6.61 -29.78 -5.14
N ASN A 371 7.72 -29.11 -4.80
CA ASN A 371 8.88 -29.71 -4.14
C ASN A 371 8.95 -29.16 -2.70
N SER A 372 8.85 -30.03 -1.69
CA SER A 372 8.97 -29.66 -0.27
C SER A 372 10.27 -28.90 0.05
N ASP A 373 11.32 -29.15 -0.74
CA ASP A 373 12.62 -28.48 -0.68
C ASP A 373 12.58 -26.97 -1.03
N GLU A 374 11.49 -26.48 -1.63
CA GLU A 374 11.35 -25.08 -2.07
C GLU A 374 10.67 -24.17 -1.03
N GLY A 375 9.93 -24.76 -0.07
CA GLY A 375 9.33 -24.08 1.09
C GLY A 375 7.81 -24.15 1.18
N VAL A 376 7.23 -23.21 1.92
CA VAL A 376 5.79 -23.16 2.20
C VAL A 376 5.24 -21.74 2.04
N THR A 377 4.04 -21.65 1.48
CA THR A 377 3.28 -20.41 1.40
C THR A 377 2.10 -20.44 2.36
N PHE A 378 2.00 -19.41 3.21
CA PHE A 378 0.90 -19.20 4.12
C PHE A 378 -0.09 -18.20 3.55
N TYR A 379 -1.37 -18.55 3.57
CA TYR A 379 -2.48 -17.70 3.19
C TYR A 379 -3.31 -17.37 4.42
N LEU A 380 -3.71 -16.11 4.56
CA LEU A 380 -4.73 -15.73 5.53
C LEU A 380 -6.05 -15.45 4.79
N PRO A 381 -6.88 -16.48 4.55
CA PRO A 381 -8.07 -16.37 3.74
C PRO A 381 -9.21 -15.57 4.39
N ASP A 382 -9.30 -15.52 5.72
CA ASP A 382 -10.34 -14.73 6.41
C ASP A 382 -9.84 -13.30 6.69
N PRO A 383 -10.42 -12.26 6.06
CA PRO A 383 -10.01 -10.88 6.34
C PRO A 383 -10.53 -10.35 7.69
N LYS A 384 -11.51 -10.98 8.34
CA LYS A 384 -12.14 -10.44 9.57
C LYS A 384 -11.17 -10.26 10.73
N PRO A 385 -10.34 -11.25 11.11
CA PRO A 385 -9.41 -11.10 12.23
C PRO A 385 -8.38 -10.01 11.96
N ILE A 386 -7.95 -9.88 10.71
CA ILE A 386 -6.96 -8.89 10.27
C ILE A 386 -7.54 -7.49 10.35
N LEU A 387 -8.76 -7.29 9.83
CA LEU A 387 -9.44 -6.01 9.93
C LEU A 387 -9.66 -5.63 11.40
N ARG A 388 -10.24 -6.53 12.21
CA ARG A 388 -10.48 -6.26 13.63
C ARG A 388 -9.22 -5.85 14.37
N ARG A 389 -8.10 -6.55 14.14
CA ARG A 389 -6.82 -6.18 14.75
C ARG A 389 -6.38 -4.79 14.32
N LEU A 390 -6.52 -4.46 13.04
CA LEU A 390 -6.17 -3.14 12.51
C LEU A 390 -7.04 -2.04 13.11
N LEU A 391 -8.36 -2.25 13.18
CA LEU A 391 -9.32 -1.32 13.83
C LEU A 391 -8.95 -1.08 15.29
N ASN A 392 -8.70 -2.17 16.04
CA ASN A 392 -8.35 -2.08 17.46
C ASN A 392 -6.98 -1.43 17.72
N THR A 393 -6.09 -1.40 16.72
CA THR A 393 -4.76 -0.78 16.90
C THR A 393 -4.82 0.73 16.75
N VAL A 394 -5.76 1.26 15.94
CA VAL A 394 -5.71 2.67 15.51
C VAL A 394 -6.65 3.58 16.33
N ASP A 395 -7.46 3.05 17.26
CA ASP A 395 -8.40 3.79 18.13
C ASP A 395 -9.01 5.07 17.52
N ALA A 396 -9.46 4.96 16.27
CA ALA A 396 -9.92 6.08 15.46
C ALA A 396 -11.22 5.71 14.75
N LYS A 397 -12.00 6.73 14.41
CA LYS A 397 -13.11 6.55 13.47
C LYS A 397 -12.55 6.28 12.08
N ILE A 398 -13.29 5.54 11.26
CA ILE A 398 -12.85 5.16 9.92
C ILE A 398 -13.86 5.56 8.86
N LEU A 399 -13.36 6.34 7.90
CA LEU A 399 -14.06 6.69 6.68
C LEU A 399 -13.51 5.86 5.52
N PHE A 400 -14.29 4.90 5.04
CA PHE A 400 -14.03 4.28 3.75
C PHE A 400 -14.60 5.16 2.64
N MET A 401 -13.84 5.42 1.58
CA MET A 401 -14.34 6.14 0.40
C MET A 401 -14.06 5.34 -0.85
N SER A 402 -15.07 5.11 -1.69
CA SER A 402 -14.86 4.45 -2.99
C SER A 402 -15.98 4.80 -3.97
N SER A 403 -15.67 4.67 -5.26
CA SER A 403 -16.70 4.71 -6.31
C SER A 403 -17.58 3.46 -6.31
N THR A 404 -17.03 2.33 -5.89
CA THR A 404 -17.76 1.07 -5.91
C THR A 404 -17.73 0.42 -4.53
N LYS A 405 -18.87 0.50 -3.84
CA LYS A 405 -19.03 -0.09 -2.51
C LYS A 405 -19.30 -1.60 -2.61
N PRO A 406 -18.64 -2.43 -1.78
CA PRO A 406 -19.05 -3.83 -1.65
C PRO A 406 -20.51 -3.93 -1.22
N SER A 407 -21.19 -5.01 -1.62
CA SER A 407 -22.55 -5.25 -1.16
C SER A 407 -22.61 -5.37 0.37
N ARG A 408 -23.76 -5.04 0.97
CA ARG A 408 -23.91 -5.10 2.44
C ARG A 408 -23.66 -6.51 2.98
N SER A 409 -24.07 -7.54 2.23
CA SER A 409 -23.76 -8.94 2.58
C SER A 409 -22.26 -9.22 2.53
N VAL A 410 -21.51 -8.69 1.55
CA VAL A 410 -20.05 -8.86 1.51
C VAL A 410 -19.37 -8.12 2.66
N LEU A 411 -19.76 -6.89 2.97
CA LEU A 411 -19.22 -6.14 4.11
C LEU A 411 -19.42 -6.92 5.42
N ARG A 412 -20.63 -7.43 5.67
CA ARG A 412 -20.95 -8.15 6.90
C ARG A 412 -20.40 -9.57 6.94
N ASP A 413 -20.63 -10.33 5.89
CA ASP A 413 -20.40 -11.78 5.88
C ASP A 413 -18.95 -12.13 5.52
N THR A 414 -18.26 -11.28 4.73
CA THR A 414 -16.84 -11.45 4.38
C THR A 414 -15.93 -10.60 5.28
N PHE A 415 -16.17 -9.29 5.41
CA PHE A 415 -15.27 -8.40 6.16
C PHE A 415 -15.64 -8.22 7.65
N GLY A 416 -16.85 -8.61 8.05
CA GLY A 416 -17.29 -8.53 9.45
C GLY A 416 -17.61 -7.11 9.92
N ILE A 417 -17.95 -6.21 9.00
CA ILE A 417 -18.29 -4.80 9.27
C ILE A 417 -19.65 -4.43 8.67
N ASP A 418 -20.34 -3.45 9.24
CA ASP A 418 -21.59 -2.89 8.71
C ASP A 418 -21.55 -1.35 8.86
N PRO A 419 -20.71 -0.66 8.05
CA PRO A 419 -20.57 0.79 8.14
C PRO A 419 -21.86 1.49 7.71
N LEU A 420 -22.12 2.67 8.28
CA LEU A 420 -23.17 3.55 7.77
C LEU A 420 -22.76 4.04 6.38
N VAL A 421 -23.66 3.95 5.41
CA VAL A 421 -23.37 4.36 4.02
C VAL A 421 -23.91 5.76 3.79
N ILE A 422 -23.05 6.62 3.27
CA ILE A 422 -23.39 7.97 2.79
C ILE A 422 -23.13 8.00 1.30
N GLU A 423 -24.08 8.55 0.54
CA GLU A 423 -23.96 8.71 -0.90
C GLU A 423 -23.54 10.16 -1.20
N GLY A 424 -22.38 10.32 -1.84
CA GLY A 424 -21.92 11.57 -2.45
C GLY A 424 -22.51 11.71 -3.84
N GLU A 425 -21.68 11.86 -4.87
CA GLU A 425 -22.13 11.81 -6.28
C GLU A 425 -22.53 10.36 -6.66
N PRO A 426 -23.82 10.07 -6.88
CA PRO A 426 -24.29 8.72 -7.21
C PRO A 426 -24.09 8.34 -8.69
N GLU A 427 -24.00 9.31 -9.60
CA GLU A 427 -24.05 9.08 -11.05
C GLU A 427 -22.73 9.42 -11.73
N TYR A 428 -22.32 8.58 -12.69
CA TYR A 428 -21.20 8.87 -13.55
C TYR A 428 -21.58 9.97 -14.53
N PRO A 429 -20.73 10.98 -14.72
CA PRO A 429 -21.04 12.08 -15.61
C PRO A 429 -20.95 11.64 -17.07
N GLY A 430 -21.68 12.33 -17.95
CA GLY A 430 -21.61 12.13 -19.40
C GLY A 430 -22.30 10.86 -19.89
N THR A 431 -22.15 10.59 -21.18
CA THR A 431 -22.77 9.45 -21.88
C THR A 431 -21.73 8.44 -22.32
N LEU A 432 -21.95 7.18 -21.99
CA LEU A 432 -21.12 6.07 -22.47
C LEU A 432 -21.79 5.43 -23.69
N VAL A 433 -21.14 5.50 -24.85
CA VAL A 433 -21.61 4.90 -26.10
C VAL A 433 -21.16 3.45 -26.16
N GLN A 434 -22.08 2.53 -25.89
CA GLN A 434 -21.87 1.10 -25.98
C GLN A 434 -21.89 0.64 -27.44
N MET A 435 -20.72 0.26 -27.96
CA MET A 435 -20.54 -0.16 -29.35
C MET A 435 -20.65 -1.68 -29.49
N VAL A 436 -21.57 -2.16 -30.34
CA VAL A 436 -21.88 -3.60 -30.50
C VAL A 436 -21.89 -3.98 -31.98
N THR A 437 -21.20 -5.06 -32.31
CA THR A 437 -21.01 -5.53 -33.69
C THR A 437 -21.71 -6.86 -34.01
N GLU A 438 -22.46 -7.44 -33.05
CA GLU A 438 -23.11 -8.77 -33.12
C GLU A 438 -22.15 -9.97 -33.17
N GLU A 439 -20.84 -9.72 -33.30
CA GLU A 439 -19.78 -10.72 -33.28
C GLU A 439 -19.30 -11.02 -31.84
N GLU A 440 -19.77 -10.29 -30.83
CA GLU A 440 -19.38 -10.53 -29.45
C GLU A 440 -19.89 -11.90 -28.97
N ARG A 441 -19.05 -12.63 -28.25
CA ARG A 441 -19.41 -13.92 -27.68
C ARG A 441 -18.98 -13.97 -26.22
N LYS A 442 -19.80 -14.63 -25.39
CA LYS A 442 -19.43 -14.88 -23.99
C LYS A 442 -18.07 -15.57 -23.91
N VAL A 443 -17.12 -14.96 -23.21
CA VAL A 443 -15.78 -15.50 -22.96
C VAL A 443 -15.77 -16.20 -21.60
N ASN A 444 -15.59 -17.52 -21.60
CA ASN A 444 -15.42 -18.31 -20.37
C ASN A 444 -14.33 -19.37 -20.55
N TYR A 445 -13.99 -20.07 -19.46
CA TYR A 445 -12.94 -21.08 -19.47
C TYR A 445 -13.19 -22.16 -20.52
N ASP A 446 -14.39 -22.75 -20.52
CA ASP A 446 -14.75 -23.86 -21.41
C ASP A 446 -14.64 -23.49 -22.89
N ARG A 447 -15.15 -22.32 -23.28
CA ARG A 447 -15.03 -21.82 -24.66
C ARG A 447 -13.59 -21.51 -25.03
N TRP A 448 -12.81 -20.97 -24.10
CA TRP A 448 -11.40 -20.64 -24.35
C TRP A 448 -10.53 -21.87 -24.63
N GLN A 449 -10.93 -23.06 -24.17
CA GLN A 449 -10.24 -24.31 -24.52
C GLN A 449 -10.38 -24.66 -26.01
N ASN A 450 -11.42 -24.17 -26.69
CA ASN A 450 -11.64 -24.41 -28.11
C ASN A 450 -10.74 -23.50 -28.97
N SER A 451 -9.90 -24.09 -29.83
CA SER A 451 -9.01 -23.35 -30.73
C SER A 451 -9.76 -22.47 -31.73
N ARG A 452 -10.90 -22.94 -32.27
CA ARG A 452 -11.72 -22.16 -33.20
C ARG A 452 -12.29 -20.91 -32.53
N PHE A 453 -12.72 -21.05 -31.27
CA PHE A 453 -13.19 -19.91 -30.49
C PHE A 453 -12.07 -18.89 -30.25
N ARG A 454 -10.85 -19.34 -29.95
CA ARG A 454 -9.69 -18.45 -29.77
C ARG A 454 -9.37 -17.68 -31.04
N SER A 455 -9.36 -18.33 -32.20
CA SER A 455 -9.13 -17.66 -33.48
C SER A 455 -10.22 -16.64 -33.79
N TYR A 456 -11.48 -17.01 -33.61
CA TYR A 456 -12.62 -16.11 -33.77
C TYR A 456 -12.51 -14.89 -32.83
N TYR A 457 -12.28 -15.13 -31.53
CA TYR A 457 -12.11 -14.07 -30.55
C TYR A 457 -10.96 -13.11 -30.91
N GLN A 458 -9.84 -13.64 -31.39
CA GLN A 458 -8.68 -12.82 -31.78
C GLN A 458 -9.03 -11.91 -32.95
N GLN A 459 -9.70 -12.46 -33.97
CA GLN A 459 -10.18 -11.69 -35.11
C GLN A 459 -11.14 -10.59 -34.67
N THR A 460 -12.20 -10.93 -33.91
CA THR A 460 -13.16 -9.95 -33.41
C THR A 460 -12.46 -8.88 -32.58
N ARG A 461 -11.59 -9.26 -31.64
CA ARG A 461 -10.83 -8.30 -30.82
C ARG A 461 -10.05 -7.32 -31.69
N ASP A 462 -9.31 -7.80 -32.68
CA ASP A 462 -8.47 -6.95 -33.52
C ASP A 462 -9.33 -5.98 -34.35
N GLU A 463 -10.44 -6.46 -34.93
CA GLU A 463 -11.41 -5.62 -35.64
C GLU A 463 -12.03 -4.54 -34.73
N LEU A 464 -12.38 -4.88 -33.49
CA LEU A 464 -12.88 -3.89 -32.52
C LEU A 464 -11.81 -2.87 -32.18
N LEU A 465 -10.58 -3.30 -31.86
CA LEU A 465 -9.48 -2.40 -31.52
C LEU A 465 -9.16 -1.44 -32.66
N ASP A 466 -9.19 -1.90 -33.90
CA ASP A 466 -8.97 -1.06 -35.09
C ASP A 466 -10.09 -0.02 -35.29
N SER A 467 -11.29 -0.29 -34.77
CA SER A 467 -12.47 0.57 -34.93
C SER A 467 -12.63 1.63 -33.85
N MET A 468 -11.97 1.50 -32.69
CA MET A 468 -12.18 2.43 -31.58
C MET A 468 -11.65 3.83 -31.90
N GLU A 469 -12.35 4.85 -31.43
CA GLU A 469 -11.82 6.21 -31.40
C GLU A 469 -10.55 6.31 -30.54
N ARG A 470 -9.63 7.19 -30.95
CA ARG A 470 -8.31 7.38 -30.32
C ARG A 470 -8.23 8.75 -29.64
N PRO A 471 -7.47 8.88 -28.53
CA PRO A 471 -6.70 7.83 -27.87
C PRO A 471 -7.59 6.83 -27.11
N ALA A 472 -7.16 5.57 -27.07
CA ALA A 472 -7.92 4.45 -26.53
C ALA A 472 -7.21 3.77 -25.35
N PHE A 473 -7.97 3.19 -24.43
CA PHE A 473 -7.43 2.46 -23.29
C PHE A 473 -7.88 1.00 -23.24
N VAL A 474 -6.94 0.09 -22.98
CA VAL A 474 -7.18 -1.35 -22.84
C VAL A 474 -6.59 -1.86 -21.53
N PRO A 475 -7.39 -1.98 -20.46
CA PRO A 475 -6.93 -2.59 -19.22
C PRO A 475 -6.74 -4.11 -19.42
N CYS A 476 -5.57 -4.58 -19.02
CA CYS A 476 -5.09 -5.92 -19.32
C CYS A 476 -5.28 -6.86 -18.13
N HIS A 477 -6.37 -7.64 -18.13
CA HIS A 477 -6.67 -8.65 -17.09
C HIS A 477 -5.94 -9.98 -17.26
N GLY A 478 -5.33 -10.19 -18.42
CA GLY A 478 -4.61 -11.42 -18.70
C GLY A 478 -3.95 -11.38 -20.07
N VAL A 479 -2.66 -11.68 -20.09
CA VAL A 479 -1.82 -11.60 -21.29
C VAL A 479 -2.36 -12.45 -22.44
N LYS A 480 -3.08 -13.55 -22.15
CA LYS A 480 -3.64 -14.43 -23.18
C LYS A 480 -4.67 -13.76 -24.10
N TYR A 481 -5.30 -12.68 -23.66
CA TYR A 481 -6.33 -11.95 -24.41
C TYR A 481 -5.74 -10.86 -25.32
N LEU A 482 -4.48 -10.47 -25.11
CA LEU A 482 -3.85 -9.36 -25.83
C LEU A 482 -3.54 -9.68 -27.31
N PRO A 483 -3.38 -8.66 -28.16
CA PRO A 483 -2.79 -8.82 -29.49
C PRO A 483 -1.41 -9.47 -29.43
N GLN A 484 -1.06 -10.26 -30.45
CA GLN A 484 0.19 -11.03 -30.43
C GLN A 484 1.44 -10.13 -30.42
N HIS A 485 1.39 -8.99 -31.09
CA HIS A 485 2.48 -8.01 -31.11
C HIS A 485 2.70 -7.36 -29.72
N ILE A 486 1.62 -7.13 -28.95
CA ILE A 486 1.70 -6.64 -27.56
C ILE A 486 2.18 -7.73 -26.60
N LYS A 487 1.73 -8.98 -26.76
CA LYS A 487 2.17 -10.09 -25.87
C LYS A 487 3.68 -10.30 -25.88
N ASN A 488 4.32 -10.00 -27.00
CA ASN A 488 5.76 -10.15 -27.16
C ASN A 488 6.54 -9.01 -26.48
N GLN A 489 5.84 -7.96 -26.03
CA GLN A 489 6.39 -6.84 -25.29
C GLN A 489 6.14 -7.05 -23.80
N ASP A 490 7.11 -6.70 -22.95
CA ASP A 490 7.06 -7.03 -21.52
C ASP A 490 6.21 -6.04 -20.71
N LEU A 491 4.89 -6.23 -20.74
CA LEU A 491 3.91 -5.52 -19.89
C LEU A 491 4.10 -5.76 -18.38
N THR A 492 4.97 -6.70 -17.97
CA THR A 492 5.20 -6.95 -16.55
C THR A 492 6.22 -5.98 -15.96
N GLU A 493 7.21 -5.56 -16.74
CA GLU A 493 8.22 -4.58 -16.32
C GLU A 493 7.74 -3.13 -16.51
N GLU A 494 7.17 -2.82 -17.69
CA GLU A 494 6.70 -1.47 -18.01
C GLU A 494 5.38 -1.11 -17.28
N SER A 495 5.06 0.18 -17.17
CA SER A 495 3.80 0.63 -16.52
C SER A 495 2.61 0.57 -17.48
N PHE A 496 2.87 0.79 -18.76
CA PHE A 496 1.92 0.68 -19.87
C PHE A 496 2.71 0.53 -21.18
N ILE A 497 2.05 0.08 -22.23
CA ILE A 497 2.54 0.11 -23.61
C ILE A 497 1.59 0.99 -24.40
N GLU A 498 2.14 1.90 -25.19
CA GLU A 498 1.36 2.73 -26.12
C GLU A 498 1.73 2.35 -27.56
N GLU A 499 0.75 1.90 -28.32
CA GLU A 499 0.91 1.52 -29.74
C GLU A 499 -0.30 2.00 -30.53
N ASP A 500 -0.06 2.74 -31.62
CA ASP A 500 -1.11 3.28 -32.50
C ASP A 500 -2.25 4.02 -31.77
N GLY A 501 -1.87 4.82 -30.75
CA GLY A 501 -2.81 5.58 -29.92
C GLY A 501 -3.63 4.75 -28.94
N VAL A 502 -3.28 3.46 -28.74
CA VAL A 502 -3.88 2.57 -27.75
C VAL A 502 -2.92 2.35 -26.60
N THR A 503 -3.36 2.66 -25.39
CA THR A 503 -2.63 2.40 -24.15
C THR A 503 -3.08 1.08 -23.53
N TYR A 504 -2.16 0.13 -23.42
CA TYR A 504 -2.34 -1.16 -22.74
C TYR A 504 -1.68 -1.13 -21.37
N SER A 505 -2.40 -1.49 -20.30
CA SER A 505 -1.78 -1.55 -18.97
C SER A 505 -2.38 -2.62 -18.06
N THR A 506 -1.52 -3.24 -17.25
CA THR A 506 -1.87 -4.12 -16.13
C THR A 506 -1.93 -3.38 -14.78
N LYS A 507 -1.46 -2.12 -14.73
CA LYS A 507 -1.20 -1.35 -13.50
C LYS A 507 -2.00 -0.04 -13.39
N MET A 508 -2.56 0.44 -14.49
CA MET A 508 -3.37 1.68 -14.54
C MET A 508 -4.87 1.43 -14.32
N ASP A 509 -5.22 0.26 -13.78
CA ASP A 509 -6.59 -0.06 -13.37
C ASP A 509 -7.05 0.74 -12.15
N ARG A 510 -6.10 1.27 -11.34
CA ARG A 510 -6.35 2.13 -10.19
C ARG A 510 -5.38 3.32 -10.04
N GLY A 511 -5.94 4.53 -9.96
CA GLY A 511 -5.23 5.76 -9.59
C GLY A 511 -4.66 6.61 -10.71
N SER A 512 -4.77 6.18 -11.96
CA SER A 512 -4.33 6.97 -13.12
C SER A 512 -5.48 7.81 -13.67
N ASP A 513 -5.15 9.02 -14.12
CA ASP A 513 -6.09 9.87 -14.85
C ASP A 513 -6.09 9.50 -16.33
N LEU A 514 -7.27 9.23 -16.87
CA LEU A 514 -7.49 8.74 -18.25
C LEU A 514 -8.53 9.61 -18.97
N ASP A 515 -8.69 10.86 -18.53
CA ASP A 515 -9.61 11.86 -19.06
C ASP A 515 -9.50 12.09 -20.57
N LYS A 516 -8.28 11.98 -21.11
CA LYS A 516 -8.01 12.18 -22.54
C LYS A 516 -8.50 11.04 -23.43
N MET A 517 -8.75 9.86 -22.86
CA MET A 517 -9.17 8.68 -23.62
C MET A 517 -10.57 8.92 -24.19
N GLN A 518 -10.78 8.62 -25.47
CA GLN A 518 -12.10 8.66 -26.11
C GLN A 518 -12.82 7.32 -25.98
N SER A 519 -12.05 6.23 -25.92
CA SER A 519 -12.61 4.88 -25.93
C SER A 519 -11.91 3.96 -24.94
N ILE A 520 -12.66 3.01 -24.38
CA ILE A 520 -12.13 1.92 -23.55
C ILE A 520 -12.56 0.57 -24.11
N CYS A 521 -11.63 -0.40 -24.16
CA CYS A 521 -11.94 -1.78 -24.55
C CYS A 521 -11.58 -2.78 -23.45
N LEU A 522 -12.60 -3.44 -22.89
CA LEU A 522 -12.41 -4.52 -21.93
C LEU A 522 -12.34 -5.86 -22.65
N LEU A 523 -11.16 -6.45 -22.71
CA LEU A 523 -10.95 -7.74 -23.40
C LEU A 523 -11.76 -8.90 -22.79
N LYS A 524 -12.07 -8.82 -21.51
CA LYS A 524 -12.90 -9.81 -20.80
C LYS A 524 -13.48 -9.21 -19.53
N TYR A 525 -14.63 -9.72 -19.09
CA TYR A 525 -15.15 -9.38 -17.78
C TYR A 525 -14.14 -9.76 -16.67
N PRO A 526 -13.82 -8.85 -15.74
CA PRO A 526 -12.65 -8.95 -14.85
C PRO A 526 -12.90 -9.86 -13.66
N PHE A 527 -13.24 -11.11 -13.94
CA PHE A 527 -13.29 -12.15 -12.94
C PHE A 527 -11.88 -12.45 -12.41
N PRO A 528 -11.66 -12.43 -11.08
CA PRO A 528 -10.41 -12.87 -10.50
C PRO A 528 -10.05 -14.30 -10.94
N GLY A 529 -8.76 -14.63 -11.01
CA GLY A 529 -8.33 -15.96 -11.43
C GLY A 529 -8.68 -17.02 -10.40
N LEU A 530 -9.62 -17.93 -10.66
CA LEU A 530 -9.95 -19.04 -9.72
C LEU A 530 -8.80 -20.05 -9.50
N GLY A 531 -7.73 -19.96 -10.29
CA GLY A 531 -6.50 -20.71 -10.04
C GLY A 531 -5.62 -20.08 -8.95
N ASP A 532 -5.93 -18.85 -8.52
CA ASP A 532 -5.26 -18.18 -7.41
C ASP A 532 -5.45 -19.00 -6.13
N PRO A 533 -4.36 -19.52 -5.52
CA PRO A 533 -4.42 -20.26 -4.27
C PRO A 533 -5.19 -19.55 -3.18
N LEU A 534 -4.97 -18.24 -3.00
CA LEU A 534 -5.64 -17.48 -1.95
C LEU A 534 -7.16 -17.51 -2.13
N LEU A 535 -7.65 -17.38 -3.37
CA LEU A 535 -9.09 -17.44 -3.63
C LEU A 535 -9.67 -18.83 -3.39
N GLN A 536 -8.89 -19.89 -3.64
CA GLN A 536 -9.31 -21.26 -3.32
C GLN A 536 -9.42 -21.44 -1.81
N GLU A 537 -8.42 -21.01 -1.03
CA GLU A 537 -8.46 -21.04 0.43
C GLU A 537 -9.60 -20.17 0.99
N MET A 538 -9.82 -18.98 0.40
CA MET A 538 -10.97 -18.14 0.74
C MET A 538 -12.30 -18.86 0.50
N LYS A 539 -12.42 -19.64 -0.58
CA LYS A 539 -13.64 -20.40 -0.87
C LYS A 539 -13.91 -21.43 0.22
N ASP A 540 -12.87 -22.16 0.63
CA ASP A 540 -12.99 -23.23 1.61
C ASP A 540 -13.31 -22.68 3.00
N HIS A 541 -12.69 -21.56 3.39
CA HIS A 541 -12.91 -20.93 4.69
C HIS A 541 -14.22 -20.15 4.81
N LEU A 542 -14.59 -19.38 3.78
CA LEU A 542 -15.82 -18.56 3.81
C LEU A 542 -17.07 -19.40 3.51
N GLY A 543 -16.92 -20.54 2.84
CA GLY A 543 -18.00 -21.34 2.29
C GLY A 543 -18.47 -20.82 0.93
N GLU A 544 -19.09 -21.70 0.13
CA GLU A 544 -19.40 -21.45 -1.28
C GLU A 544 -20.23 -20.17 -1.49
N ASP A 545 -21.33 -20.01 -0.75
CA ASP A 545 -22.26 -18.88 -0.97
C ASP A 545 -21.59 -17.52 -0.71
N ARG A 546 -20.85 -17.42 0.40
CA ARG A 546 -20.16 -16.17 0.78
C ARG A 546 -19.02 -15.87 -0.19
N PHE A 547 -18.24 -16.88 -0.56
CA PHE A 547 -17.17 -16.74 -1.54
C PHE A 547 -17.71 -16.28 -2.89
N TRP A 548 -18.73 -16.93 -3.44
CA TRP A 548 -19.28 -16.54 -4.73
C TRP A 548 -19.96 -15.18 -4.71
N SER A 549 -20.48 -14.75 -3.56
CA SER A 549 -20.96 -13.37 -3.36
C SER A 549 -19.79 -12.39 -3.45
N TYR A 550 -18.72 -12.60 -2.68
CA TYR A 550 -17.51 -11.77 -2.70
C TYR A 550 -16.85 -11.73 -4.08
N TYR A 551 -16.62 -12.89 -4.70
CA TYR A 551 -15.95 -13.03 -6.00
C TYR A 551 -16.69 -12.27 -7.12
N ARG A 552 -18.03 -12.39 -7.16
CA ARG A 552 -18.85 -11.66 -8.14
C ARG A 552 -18.93 -10.17 -7.82
N ASP A 553 -18.94 -9.80 -6.55
CA ASP A 553 -18.94 -8.41 -6.11
C ASP A 553 -17.64 -7.71 -6.51
N ARG A 554 -16.47 -8.33 -6.25
CA ARG A 554 -15.16 -7.83 -6.65
C ARG A 554 -15.07 -7.62 -8.16
N ALA A 555 -15.43 -8.62 -8.95
CA ALA A 555 -15.44 -8.50 -10.42
C ALA A 555 -16.35 -7.36 -10.92
N ARG A 556 -17.51 -7.16 -10.28
CA ARG A 556 -18.40 -6.02 -10.59
C ARG A 556 -17.73 -4.69 -10.27
N ARG A 557 -17.11 -4.57 -9.10
CA ARG A 557 -16.45 -3.35 -8.65
C ARG A 557 -15.31 -2.97 -9.59
N ASP A 558 -14.42 -3.92 -9.90
CA ASP A 558 -13.29 -3.70 -10.81
C ASP A 558 -13.77 -3.32 -12.21
N PHE A 559 -14.84 -3.95 -12.72
CA PHE A 559 -15.43 -3.63 -14.02
C PHE A 559 -15.90 -2.17 -14.11
N ILE A 560 -16.69 -1.72 -13.14
CA ILE A 560 -17.23 -0.35 -13.13
C ILE A 560 -16.14 0.69 -12.90
N GLN A 561 -15.17 0.40 -12.02
CA GLN A 561 -14.07 1.31 -11.77
C GLN A 561 -13.21 1.57 -13.01
N GLN A 562 -12.96 0.55 -13.83
CA GLN A 562 -12.15 0.71 -15.04
C GLN A 562 -12.81 1.60 -16.08
N ILE A 563 -14.13 1.46 -16.26
CA ILE A 563 -14.91 2.27 -17.19
C ILE A 563 -15.05 3.70 -16.67
N GLY A 564 -15.34 3.86 -15.37
CA GLY A 564 -15.48 5.15 -14.73
C GLY A 564 -14.25 6.05 -14.72
N ARG A 565 -13.09 5.57 -15.19
CA ARG A 565 -11.85 6.36 -15.25
C ARG A 565 -11.77 7.32 -16.43
N ILE A 566 -12.46 7.01 -17.52
CA ILE A 566 -12.46 7.85 -18.73
C ILE A 566 -13.56 8.91 -18.71
N MET A 567 -14.48 8.85 -17.73
CA MET A 567 -15.56 9.81 -17.54
C MET A 567 -15.19 10.87 -16.48
N ARG A 568 -15.29 12.15 -16.84
CA ARG A 568 -14.90 13.30 -16.00
C ARG A 568 -15.88 14.47 -16.07
N SER A 569 -16.49 14.70 -17.23
CA SER A 569 -17.39 15.82 -17.50
C SER A 569 -18.79 15.34 -17.88
N GLN A 570 -19.80 16.17 -17.64
CA GLN A 570 -21.17 15.93 -18.11
C GLN A 570 -21.27 16.00 -19.64
N ASP A 571 -20.32 16.68 -20.28
CA ASP A 571 -20.23 16.77 -21.74
C ASP A 571 -19.41 15.62 -22.36
N ASP A 572 -18.89 14.69 -21.54
CA ASP A 572 -18.13 13.56 -22.07
C ASP A 572 -19.06 12.59 -22.80
N GLU A 573 -18.72 12.29 -24.05
CA GLU A 573 -19.27 11.19 -24.83
C GLU A 573 -18.10 10.24 -25.15
N LYS A 574 -18.15 9.02 -24.61
CA LYS A 574 -17.02 8.07 -24.67
C LYS A 574 -17.45 6.70 -25.12
N GLU A 575 -16.64 6.01 -25.91
CA GLU A 575 -17.00 4.68 -26.40
C GLU A 575 -16.59 3.56 -25.45
N PHE A 576 -17.48 2.58 -25.30
CA PHE A 576 -17.22 1.32 -24.64
C PHE A 576 -17.24 0.16 -25.62
N TRP A 577 -16.15 -0.59 -25.65
CA TRP A 577 -15.95 -1.76 -26.51
C TRP A 577 -15.62 -3.01 -25.69
N SER A 578 -16.03 -4.19 -26.19
CA SER A 578 -15.57 -5.47 -25.64
C SER A 578 -15.83 -6.63 -26.60
N PRO A 579 -14.87 -7.54 -26.83
CA PRO A 579 -15.16 -8.82 -27.51
C PRO A 579 -15.97 -9.80 -26.64
N ASP A 580 -16.12 -9.55 -25.33
CA ASP A 580 -16.85 -10.40 -24.40
C ASP A 580 -18.28 -9.89 -24.19
N LEU A 581 -19.26 -10.62 -24.71
CA LEU A 581 -20.70 -10.31 -24.55
C LEU A 581 -21.11 -10.16 -23.07
N THR A 582 -20.38 -10.77 -22.14
CA THR A 582 -20.62 -10.59 -20.70
C THR A 582 -20.42 -9.14 -20.30
N CYS A 583 -19.36 -8.48 -20.77
CA CYS A 583 -19.08 -7.08 -20.48
C CYS A 583 -20.26 -6.19 -20.89
N HIS A 584 -20.77 -6.36 -22.10
CA HIS A 584 -21.89 -5.57 -22.59
C HIS A 584 -23.15 -5.72 -21.73
N ARG A 585 -23.51 -6.96 -21.39
CA ARG A 585 -24.67 -7.24 -20.52
C ARG A 585 -24.49 -6.73 -19.10
N LYS A 586 -23.25 -6.69 -18.61
CA LYS A 586 -22.93 -6.19 -17.27
C LYS A 586 -22.87 -4.67 -17.21
N LEU A 587 -22.46 -4.00 -18.27
CA LEU A 587 -22.51 -2.54 -18.40
C LEU A 587 -23.95 -2.05 -18.22
N GLN A 588 -24.87 -2.56 -19.04
CA GLN A 588 -26.31 -2.27 -18.98
C GLN A 588 -26.94 -2.53 -17.60
N LYS A 589 -26.37 -3.46 -16.83
CA LYS A 589 -26.90 -3.83 -15.51
C LYS A 589 -26.38 -2.96 -14.37
N TYR A 590 -25.14 -2.50 -14.44
CA TYR A 590 -24.40 -2.01 -13.27
C TYR A 590 -23.88 -0.58 -13.41
N TRP A 591 -23.79 -0.04 -14.62
CA TRP A 591 -23.43 1.35 -14.82
C TRP A 591 -24.51 2.26 -14.22
N GLN A 592 -24.07 3.32 -13.56
CA GLN A 592 -24.95 4.31 -12.91
C GLN A 592 -24.76 5.64 -13.63
N GLY A 593 -25.18 5.74 -14.88
CA GLY A 593 -25.04 6.91 -15.73
C GLY A 593 -25.67 6.64 -17.09
N ASP A 594 -25.57 7.59 -18.01
CA ASP A 594 -26.22 7.46 -19.32
C ASP A 594 -25.46 6.47 -20.22
N ILE A 595 -26.24 5.62 -20.91
CA ILE A 595 -25.72 4.69 -21.92
C ILE A 595 -26.53 4.87 -23.20
N GLU A 596 -25.83 5.14 -24.29
CA GLU A 596 -26.36 4.98 -25.64
C GLU A 596 -25.83 3.67 -26.22
N THR A 597 -26.66 2.89 -26.91
CA THR A 597 -26.22 1.64 -27.54
C THR A 597 -26.28 1.75 -29.05
N VAL A 598 -25.13 1.58 -29.69
CA VAL A 598 -25.00 1.54 -31.14
C VAL A 598 -24.85 0.08 -31.57
N GLY A 599 -25.81 -0.41 -32.35
CA GLY A 599 -25.91 -1.83 -32.74
C GLY A 599 -26.99 -2.58 -31.98
N VAL A 600 -27.06 -3.91 -32.17
CA VAL A 600 -28.05 -4.78 -31.53
C VAL A 600 -27.35 -5.73 -30.57
N LEU A 601 -27.72 -5.69 -29.29
CA LEU A 601 -27.21 -6.62 -28.28
C LEU A 601 -27.85 -8.02 -28.46
N PRO A 602 -27.05 -9.08 -28.67
CA PRO A 602 -27.55 -10.45 -28.81
C PRO A 602 -27.83 -11.17 -27.47
#